data_AF-C0P6I3-F1
#
_entry.id   AF-C0P6I3-F1
#
_cell.length_a   1.000
_cell.length_b   1.000
_cell.length_c   1.000
_cell.angle_alpha   90.00
_cell.angle_beta   90.00
_cell.angle_gamma   90.00
#
_symmetry.space_group_name_H-M   'P 1'
#
loop_
_entity.id
_entity.type
_entity.pdbx_description
1 polymer ?
#
loop_
_entity_poly.entity_id
_entity_poly.type
_entity_poly.pdbx_seq_one_letter_code
_entity_poly.pdbx_strand_id
1 'polypeptide(L)'
;MYESGDIVKYLFRNYGQGRSPSPGLLESTIFTGWVPTLLRAGRGMTLWDKAGAVPAEKLELFSYENNPCARIVREALCELELPYVLQNVGEGSSRTDLLLRKSGSKQVPYLIDPNTGFQSGDHKKILPYLFQQYPVSSI
;
A
#
# COMPACT_ATOMS: atom_id res chain seq x y z
N MET A 1 -5.83 24.04 -4.99
CA MET A 1 -5.21 23.20 -6.04
C MET A 1 -5.96 21.89 -6.01
N TYR A 2 -6.86 21.65 -6.98
CA TYR A 2 -7.83 20.54 -6.91
C TYR A 2 -7.68 19.53 -8.06
N GLU A 3 -7.06 19.93 -9.17
CA GLU A 3 -6.80 19.04 -10.30
C GLU A 3 -5.48 18.27 -10.14
N SER A 4 -5.52 16.96 -10.38
CA SER A 4 -4.35 16.07 -10.28
C SER A 4 -3.21 16.50 -11.20
N GLY A 5 -3.53 17.00 -12.40
CA GLY A 5 -2.55 17.55 -13.34
C GLY A 5 -1.81 18.76 -12.79
N ASP A 6 -2.48 19.65 -12.06
CA ASP A 6 -1.86 20.83 -11.46
C ASP A 6 -0.96 20.46 -10.29
N ILE A 7 -1.34 19.44 -9.51
CA ILE A 7 -0.49 18.90 -8.44
C ILE A 7 0.81 18.35 -9.03
N VAL A 8 0.74 17.56 -10.10
CA VAL A 8 1.96 17.01 -10.74
C VAL A 8 2.83 18.13 -11.30
N LYS A 9 2.24 19.10 -12.02
CA LYS A 9 2.98 20.27 -12.53
C LYS A 9 3.66 21.04 -11.39
N TYR A 10 2.96 21.25 -10.28
CA TYR A 10 3.52 21.90 -9.09
C TYR A 10 4.71 21.12 -8.53
N LEU A 11 4.59 19.80 -8.38
CA LEU A 11 5.67 18.96 -7.84
C LEU A 11 6.92 19.00 -8.73
N PHE A 12 6.76 18.87 -10.05
CA PHE A 12 7.90 18.98 -10.98
C PHE A 12 8.51 20.38 -10.97
N ARG A 13 7.70 21.44 -10.89
CA ARG A 13 8.20 22.82 -10.83
C ARG A 13 9.03 23.10 -9.59
N ASN A 14 8.60 22.63 -8.42
CA ASN A 14 9.23 22.95 -7.14
C ASN A 14 10.30 21.93 -6.72
N TYR A 15 10.16 20.67 -7.11
CA TYR A 15 11.02 19.57 -6.64
C TYR A 15 11.66 18.77 -7.79
N GLY A 16 11.29 19.03 -9.05
CA GLY A 16 11.75 18.25 -10.20
C GLY A 16 13.18 18.54 -10.67
N GLN A 17 13.92 19.44 -10.02
CA GLN A 17 15.30 19.80 -10.37
C GLN A 17 15.47 20.15 -11.87
N GLY A 18 14.53 20.91 -12.43
CA GLY A 18 14.53 21.31 -13.84
C GLY A 18 13.92 20.30 -14.81
N ARG A 19 13.43 19.15 -14.33
CA ARG A 19 12.66 18.20 -15.14
C ARG A 19 11.21 18.65 -15.25
N SER A 20 10.60 18.47 -16.42
CA SER A 20 9.16 18.60 -16.62
C SER A 20 8.51 17.22 -16.72
N PRO A 21 7.22 17.07 -16.35
CA PRO A 21 6.49 15.83 -16.63
C PRO A 21 6.47 15.60 -18.14
N SER A 22 6.66 14.35 -18.58
CA SER A 22 6.51 14.04 -20.00
C SER A 22 5.03 14.20 -20.41
N PRO A 23 4.73 14.80 -21.58
CA PRO A 23 3.34 15.04 -22.01
C PRO A 23 2.50 13.76 -21.99
N GLY A 24 3.08 12.64 -22.43
CA GLY A 24 2.41 11.34 -22.46
C GLY A 24 2.10 10.75 -21.08
N LEU A 25 2.83 11.08 -20.02
CA LEU A 25 2.57 10.49 -18.69
C LEU A 25 1.23 10.96 -18.12
N LEU A 26 0.95 12.27 -18.22
CA LEU A 26 -0.26 12.86 -17.65
C LEU A 26 -1.51 12.53 -18.48
N GLU A 27 -1.41 12.65 -19.80
CA GLU A 27 -2.53 12.41 -20.70
C GLU A 27 -2.91 10.92 -20.76
N SER A 28 -1.91 10.03 -20.82
CA SER A 28 -2.19 8.59 -20.87
C SER A 28 -2.78 8.07 -19.56
N THR A 29 -2.40 8.61 -18.41
CA THR A 29 -2.91 8.13 -17.11
C THR A 29 -4.40 8.38 -16.96
N ILE A 30 -4.90 9.53 -17.44
CA ILE A 30 -6.34 9.84 -17.44
C ILE A 30 -7.11 8.82 -18.29
N PHE A 31 -6.56 8.44 -19.44
CA PHE A 31 -7.21 7.53 -20.38
C PHE A 31 -7.06 6.04 -20.02
N THR A 32 -5.94 5.65 -19.40
CA THR A 32 -5.59 4.24 -19.16
C THR A 32 -5.68 3.81 -17.70
N GLY A 33 -5.81 4.75 -16.76
CA GLY A 33 -5.74 4.50 -15.32
C GLY A 33 -6.84 3.57 -14.78
N TRP A 34 -7.97 3.44 -15.49
CA TRP A 34 -9.07 2.53 -15.12
C TRP A 34 -8.92 1.09 -15.66
N VAL A 35 -7.98 0.85 -16.61
CA VAL A 35 -7.80 -0.48 -17.21
C VAL A 35 -7.42 -1.55 -16.18
N PRO A 36 -6.48 -1.31 -15.24
CA PRO A 36 -6.15 -2.30 -14.22
C PRO A 36 -7.35 -2.64 -13.32
N THR A 37 -8.20 -1.67 -13.02
CA THR A 37 -9.41 -1.88 -12.22
C THR A 37 -10.35 -2.88 -12.88
N LEU A 38 -10.59 -2.76 -14.19
CA LEU A 38 -11.42 -3.72 -14.91
C LEU A 38 -10.80 -5.11 -14.98
N LEU A 39 -9.49 -5.19 -15.26
CA LEU A 39 -8.78 -6.47 -15.31
C LEU A 39 -8.79 -7.20 -13.96
N ARG A 40 -8.91 -6.45 -12.86
CA ARG A 40 -9.08 -7.00 -11.51
C ARG A 40 -10.54 -7.08 -11.07
N ALA A 41 -11.49 -7.17 -12.01
CA ALA A 41 -12.92 -7.32 -11.75
C ALA A 41 -13.49 -6.24 -10.80
N GLY A 42 -13.04 -5.00 -10.94
CA GLY A 42 -13.50 -3.88 -10.13
C GLY A 42 -12.98 -3.86 -8.69
N ARG A 43 -12.05 -4.76 -8.31
CA ARG A 43 -11.51 -4.74 -6.94
C ARG A 43 -10.83 -3.42 -6.63
N GLY A 44 -11.03 -2.94 -5.39
CA GLY A 44 -10.56 -1.65 -4.90
C GLY A 44 -11.44 -0.44 -5.27
N MET A 45 -12.55 -0.62 -6.00
CA MET A 45 -13.53 0.44 -6.30
C MET A 45 -14.61 0.60 -5.24
N THR A 46 -14.87 -0.45 -4.48
CA THR A 46 -15.88 -0.45 -3.42
C THR A 46 -15.19 -0.80 -2.11
N LEU A 47 -15.62 -0.11 -1.05
CA LEU A 47 -15.38 -0.55 0.31
C LEU A 47 -15.84 -2.01 0.39
N TRP A 48 -15.00 -2.90 0.90
CA TRP A 48 -15.45 -4.25 1.16
C TRP A 48 -16.56 -4.13 2.21
N ASP A 49 -17.80 -4.54 1.89
CA ASP A 49 -19.04 -4.32 2.66
C ASP A 49 -19.00 -4.78 4.15
N LYS A 50 -17.85 -5.24 4.58
CA LYS A 50 -17.52 -6.03 5.76
C LYS A 50 -16.27 -5.49 6.50
N ALA A 51 -15.76 -4.30 6.18
CA ALA A 51 -14.64 -3.68 6.89
C ALA A 51 -15.00 -3.48 8.39
N GLY A 52 -14.18 -4.06 9.28
CA GLY A 52 -14.44 -4.13 10.72
C GLY A 52 -14.10 -2.85 11.48
N ALA A 53 -14.11 -2.93 12.82
CA ALA A 53 -13.74 -1.80 13.69
C ALA A 53 -12.31 -1.32 13.41
N VAL A 54 -12.14 0.00 13.28
CA VAL A 54 -10.85 0.62 13.04
C VAL A 54 -9.91 0.31 14.22
N PRO A 55 -8.72 -0.28 13.98
CA PRO A 55 -7.76 -0.56 15.04
C PRO A 55 -7.29 0.73 15.72
N ALA A 56 -7.00 0.64 17.02
CA ALA A 56 -6.56 1.78 17.83
C ALA A 56 -5.20 2.31 17.35
N GLU A 57 -4.30 1.40 16.99
CA GLU A 57 -2.98 1.72 16.44
C GLU A 57 -2.87 1.27 14.98
N LYS A 58 -2.15 2.06 14.18
CA LYS A 58 -1.92 1.75 12.77
C LYS A 58 -0.98 0.56 12.64
N LEU A 59 -1.33 -0.37 11.76
CA LEU A 59 -0.43 -1.46 11.38
C LEU A 59 0.79 -0.89 10.63
N GLU A 60 1.91 -1.60 10.59
CA GLU A 60 3.10 -1.20 9.85
C GLU A 60 3.43 -2.28 8.80
N LEU A 61 3.57 -1.86 7.54
CA LEU A 61 3.91 -2.74 6.43
C LEU A 61 5.20 -2.29 5.75
N PHE A 62 6.20 -3.16 5.74
CA PHE A 62 7.40 -3.01 4.92
C PHE A 62 7.16 -3.64 3.55
N SER A 63 7.39 -2.86 2.50
CA SER A 63 7.00 -3.21 1.14
C SER A 63 7.78 -2.37 0.11
N TYR A 64 7.80 -2.78 -1.15
CA TYR A 64 8.11 -1.90 -2.28
C TYR A 64 7.14 -2.17 -3.43
N GLU A 65 7.06 -1.23 -4.38
CA GLU A 65 5.96 -1.20 -5.36
C GLU A 65 5.93 -2.47 -6.23
N ASN A 66 7.08 -2.82 -6.80
CA ASN A 66 7.24 -3.92 -7.76
C ASN A 66 7.35 -5.33 -7.11
N ASN A 67 6.88 -5.52 -5.86
CA ASN A 67 6.85 -6.84 -5.22
C ASN A 67 5.43 -7.44 -5.29
N PRO A 68 5.22 -8.57 -6.00
CA PRO A 68 3.89 -9.18 -6.11
C PRO A 68 3.28 -9.62 -4.77
N CYS A 69 4.10 -10.17 -3.86
CA CYS A 69 3.65 -10.63 -2.54
C CYS A 69 3.30 -9.45 -1.62
N ALA A 70 4.03 -8.34 -1.73
CA ALA A 70 3.69 -7.14 -0.99
C ALA A 70 2.46 -6.44 -1.57
N ARG A 71 2.28 -6.48 -2.90
CA ARG A 71 1.09 -5.95 -3.56
C ARG A 71 -0.18 -6.63 -3.06
N ILE A 72 -0.21 -7.96 -2.97
CA ILE A 72 -1.40 -8.67 -2.47
C ILE A 72 -1.72 -8.32 -1.01
N VAL A 73 -0.71 -8.04 -0.17
CA VAL A 73 -0.92 -7.61 1.22
C VAL A 73 -1.44 -6.17 1.26
N ARG A 74 -0.89 -5.25 0.44
CA ARG A 74 -1.42 -3.88 0.30
C ARG A 74 -2.88 -3.90 -0.16
N GLU A 75 -3.20 -4.74 -1.14
CA GLU A 75 -4.57 -4.91 -1.63
C GLU A 75 -5.49 -5.39 -0.51
N ALA A 76 -5.10 -6.39 0.28
CA ALA A 76 -5.91 -6.86 1.41
C ALA A 76 -6.12 -5.77 2.49
N LEU A 77 -5.08 -5.01 2.84
CA LEU A 77 -5.19 -3.90 3.78
C LEU A 77 -6.14 -2.81 3.27
N CYS A 78 -6.07 -2.48 1.97
CA CYS A 78 -6.97 -1.52 1.34
C CYS A 78 -8.41 -2.05 1.24
N GLU A 79 -8.60 -3.32 0.89
CA GLU A 79 -9.93 -3.95 0.84
C GLU A 79 -10.59 -3.92 2.24
N LEU A 80 -9.83 -4.18 3.30
CA LEU A 80 -10.31 -4.13 4.69
C LEU A 80 -10.34 -2.70 5.28
N GLU A 81 -9.94 -1.68 4.52
CA GLU A 81 -9.78 -0.29 4.97
C GLU A 81 -8.97 -0.12 6.27
N LEU A 82 -8.01 -1.01 6.50
CA LEU A 82 -7.19 -0.95 7.70
C LEU A 82 -6.20 0.21 7.58
N PRO A 83 -6.09 1.11 8.56
CA PRO A 83 -5.09 2.16 8.54
C PRO A 83 -3.70 1.56 8.82
N TYR A 84 -2.75 1.80 7.91
CA TYR A 84 -1.38 1.32 8.06
C TYR A 84 -0.33 2.37 7.66
N VAL A 85 0.87 2.22 8.21
CA VAL A 85 2.08 2.92 7.81
C VAL A 85 2.83 2.08 6.80
N LEU A 86 2.98 2.60 5.59
CA LEU A 86 3.75 1.94 4.53
C LEU A 86 5.23 2.36 4.58
N GLN A 87 6.10 1.44 4.96
CA GLN A 87 7.55 1.62 4.94
C GLN A 87 8.12 1.13 3.61
N ASN A 88 8.36 2.06 2.68
CA ASN A 88 8.92 1.72 1.38
C ASN A 88 10.44 1.37 1.48
N VAL A 89 10.79 0.13 1.16
CA VAL A 89 12.15 -0.45 1.31
C VAL A 89 12.70 -0.95 -0.04
N GLY A 90 12.54 -0.14 -1.09
CA GLY A 90 13.21 -0.38 -2.36
C GLY A 90 14.74 -0.42 -2.24
N GLU A 91 15.41 -0.89 -3.28
CA GLU A 91 16.87 -0.98 -3.34
C GLU A 91 17.53 0.39 -3.04
N GLY A 92 18.52 0.39 -2.15
CA GLY A 92 19.19 1.62 -1.69
C GLY A 92 18.42 2.43 -0.65
N SER A 93 17.23 2.00 -0.20
CA SER A 93 16.47 2.70 0.84
C SER A 93 17.17 2.62 2.20
N SER A 94 17.30 3.77 2.87
CA SER A 94 17.77 3.84 4.27
C SER A 94 16.87 3.09 5.25
N ARG A 95 15.61 2.81 4.86
CA ARG A 95 14.67 2.02 5.67
C ARG A 95 14.96 0.53 5.65
N THR A 96 15.89 0.06 4.81
CA THR A 96 16.32 -1.35 4.79
C THR A 96 16.92 -1.76 6.13
N ASP A 97 17.65 -0.87 6.79
CA ASP A 97 18.23 -1.14 8.10
C ASP A 97 17.15 -1.28 9.19
N LEU A 98 16.07 -0.49 9.08
CA LEU A 98 14.92 -0.60 9.97
C LEU A 98 14.21 -1.95 9.80
N LEU A 99 14.00 -2.38 8.55
CA LEU A 99 13.43 -3.70 8.26
C LEU A 99 14.32 -4.84 8.81
N LEU A 100 15.63 -4.72 8.63
CA LEU A 100 16.58 -5.73 9.12
C LEU A 100 16.54 -5.84 10.65
N ARG A 101 16.48 -4.70 11.36
CA ARG A 101 16.38 -4.68 12.83
C ARG A 101 15.08 -5.28 13.34
N LYS A 102 13.96 -5.04 12.65
CA LYS A 102 12.63 -5.53 13.07
C LYS A 102 12.39 -6.99 12.70
N SER A 103 12.73 -7.39 11.48
CA SER A 103 12.41 -8.71 10.93
C SER A 103 13.56 -9.72 10.96
N GLY A 104 14.80 -9.27 11.18
CA GLY A 104 16.01 -10.09 11.01
C GLY A 104 16.33 -10.42 9.54
N SER A 105 15.57 -9.88 8.59
CA SER A 105 15.69 -10.16 7.16
C SER A 105 15.51 -8.88 6.34
N LYS A 106 15.89 -8.92 5.05
CA LYS A 106 15.57 -7.86 4.07
C LYS A 106 14.39 -8.23 3.17
N GLN A 107 13.72 -9.34 3.46
CA GLN A 107 12.61 -9.82 2.66
C GLN A 107 11.34 -9.01 2.95
N VAL A 108 10.54 -8.81 1.90
CA VAL A 108 9.23 -8.20 1.97
C VAL A 108 8.19 -9.10 1.31
N PRO A 109 6.90 -9.02 1.69
CA PRO A 109 6.33 -8.11 2.71
C PRO A 109 6.77 -8.46 4.13
N TYR A 110 6.74 -7.48 5.03
CA TYR A 110 6.79 -7.72 6.48
C TYR A 110 5.75 -6.87 7.18
N LEU A 111 4.77 -7.51 7.82
CA LEU A 111 3.68 -6.85 8.53
C LEU A 111 3.95 -6.90 10.03
N ILE A 112 3.70 -5.79 10.71
CA ILE A 112 3.69 -5.65 12.16
C ILE A 112 2.33 -5.10 12.57
N ASP A 113 1.68 -5.78 13.49
CA ASP A 113 0.45 -5.32 14.11
C ASP A 113 0.70 -5.01 15.60
N PRO A 114 0.78 -3.73 15.99
CA PRO A 114 1.00 -3.36 17.39
C PRO A 114 -0.20 -3.72 18.29
N ASN A 115 -1.42 -3.84 17.73
CA ASN A 115 -2.64 -4.10 18.50
C ASN A 115 -2.67 -5.53 19.07
N THR A 116 -2.01 -6.48 18.41
CA THR A 116 -1.99 -7.91 18.77
C THR A 116 -0.60 -8.46 19.05
N GLY A 117 0.45 -7.72 18.67
CA GLY A 117 1.84 -8.20 18.66
C GLY A 117 2.15 -9.14 17.48
N PHE A 118 1.23 -9.32 16.53
CA PHE A 118 1.46 -10.17 15.35
C PHE A 118 2.52 -9.58 14.44
N GLN A 119 3.48 -10.41 14.01
CA GLN A 119 4.55 -10.03 13.10
C GLN A 119 4.85 -11.16 12.14
N SER A 120 4.90 -10.90 10.84
CA SER A 120 5.22 -11.93 9.86
C SER A 120 5.77 -11.37 8.57
N GLY A 121 6.71 -12.11 7.97
CA GLY A 121 7.21 -11.88 6.61
C GLY A 121 6.56 -12.78 5.55
N ASP A 122 5.67 -13.69 5.97
CA ASP A 122 5.04 -14.67 5.08
C ASP A 122 3.64 -14.21 4.69
N HIS A 123 3.46 -13.81 3.43
CA HIS A 123 2.16 -13.37 2.91
C HIS A 123 1.06 -14.43 3.10
N LYS A 124 1.39 -15.73 3.10
CA LYS A 124 0.42 -16.82 3.32
C LYS A 124 -0.08 -16.88 4.76
N LYS A 125 0.65 -16.29 5.71
CA LYS A 125 0.22 -16.13 7.11
C LYS A 125 -0.46 -14.79 7.33
N ILE A 126 0.07 -13.74 6.71
CA ILE A 126 -0.45 -12.37 6.82
C ILE A 126 -1.91 -12.31 6.31
N LEU A 127 -2.19 -12.87 5.14
CA LEU A 127 -3.51 -12.76 4.54
C LEU A 127 -4.61 -13.41 5.42
N PRO A 128 -4.52 -14.69 5.81
CA PRO A 128 -5.50 -15.27 6.73
C PRO A 128 -5.60 -14.53 8.06
N TYR A 129 -4.47 -14.06 8.60
CA TYR A 129 -4.45 -13.27 9.83
C TYR A 129 -5.31 -12.00 9.70
N LEU A 130 -5.10 -11.19 8.65
CA LEU A 130 -5.85 -9.95 8.45
C LEU A 130 -7.36 -10.20 8.37
N PHE A 131 -7.77 -11.23 7.61
CA PHE A 131 -9.19 -11.57 7.47
C PHE A 131 -9.81 -12.24 8.73
N GLN A 132 -9.00 -12.86 9.58
CA GLN A 132 -9.45 -13.50 10.83
C GLN A 132 -9.46 -12.54 12.02
N GLN A 133 -8.49 -11.64 12.11
CA GLN A 133 -8.27 -10.74 13.25
C GLN A 133 -9.07 -9.44 13.14
N TYR A 134 -9.28 -8.98 11.91
CA TYR A 134 -10.17 -7.86 11.62
C TYR A 134 -11.43 -8.36 10.91
N PRO A 135 -12.15 -9.35 11.49
CA PRO A 135 -13.37 -9.83 10.91
C PRO A 135 -14.46 -8.79 11.12
N VAL A 136 -15.52 -8.97 10.36
CA VAL A 136 -16.73 -8.16 10.39
C VAL A 136 -17.39 -8.28 11.77
N SER A 137 -17.81 -7.15 12.34
CA SER A 137 -18.92 -7.20 13.30
C SER A 137 -20.17 -7.49 12.49
N SER A 138 -20.66 -8.72 12.55
CA SER A 138 -21.96 -9.11 11.98
C SER A 138 -23.04 -8.21 12.57
N ILE A 139 -23.72 -7.45 11.72
CA ILE A 139 -25.04 -6.86 12.04
C ILE A 139 -26.08 -7.94 11.76
#